data_AF-A0A1I4F6J0-F1
#
_entry.id   AF-A0A1I4F6J0-F1
#
_cell.length_a   1.000
_cell.length_b   1.000
_cell.length_c   1.000
_cell.angle_alpha   90.00
_cell.angle_beta   90.00
_cell.angle_gamma   90.00
#
_symmetry.space_group_name_H-M   'P 1'
#
loop_
_entity.id
_entity.type
_entity.pdbx_description
1 polymer ?
#
loop_
_entity_poly.entity_id
_entity_poly.type
_entity_poly.pdbx_seq_one_letter_code
_entity_poly.pdbx_strand_id
1 'polypeptide(L)'
;MTSVIFRGDYPTSDAPALDCAYKLQKYAGQPRRKHSEGKATWPGRKQVFRGFDAENCMMGDVVALEENDLQSGDPLIKPVMIAGRRVQDKMSLHDVRKKTLKSYVNLPKMLTTLDNASIYPVRISEAIHRPADQMDTELLYNKSY
;
A
#
# COMPACT_ATOMS: atom_id res chain seq x y z
N MET A 1 -25.22 -1.30 -5.72
CA MET A 1 -24.57 -2.04 -6.84
C MET A 1 -24.43 -1.09 -8.01
N THR A 2 -23.21 -0.67 -8.33
CA THR A 2 -22.87 -0.09 -9.65
C THR A 2 -21.38 -0.38 -9.85
N SER A 3 -21.08 -1.39 -10.66
CA SER A 3 -19.72 -1.72 -11.08
C SER A 3 -19.41 -0.87 -12.31
N VAL A 4 -18.41 0.01 -12.21
CA VAL A 4 -17.80 0.64 -13.39
C VAL A 4 -16.51 -0.12 -13.67
N ILE A 5 -16.50 -0.86 -14.79
CA ILE A 5 -15.34 -1.57 -15.30
C ILE A 5 -14.56 -0.57 -16.16
N PHE A 6 -13.34 -0.20 -15.77
CA PHE A 6 -12.38 0.41 -16.69
C PHE A 6 -11.54 -0.70 -17.31
N ARG A 7 -11.79 -1.03 -18.57
CA ARG A 7 -10.82 -1.73 -19.43
C ARG A 7 -9.99 -0.65 -20.13
N GLY A 8 -8.74 -0.50 -19.69
CA GLY A 8 -7.73 0.20 -20.47
C GLY A 8 -7.02 -0.84 -21.34
N ASP A 9 -7.52 -1.06 -22.54
CA ASP A 9 -6.86 -1.89 -23.54
C ASP A 9 -5.83 -1.01 -24.26
N TYR A 10 -4.53 -1.21 -24.00
CA TYR A 10 -3.37 -1.11 -24.92
C TYR A 10 -2.09 -1.39 -24.10
N PRO A 11 -1.59 -2.64 -24.02
CA PRO A 11 -0.30 -2.93 -23.41
C PRO A 11 0.82 -2.40 -24.33
N THR A 12 1.64 -1.48 -23.82
CA THR A 12 2.95 -1.20 -24.42
C THR A 12 3.81 -2.45 -24.24
N SER A 13 4.17 -3.13 -25.33
CA SER A 13 4.83 -4.44 -25.32
C SER A 13 6.13 -4.52 -24.52
N ASP A 14 6.76 -3.38 -24.22
CA ASP A 14 8.09 -3.31 -23.60
C ASP A 14 8.08 -2.83 -22.14
N ALA A 15 6.90 -2.61 -21.54
CA ALA A 15 6.77 -2.24 -20.13
C ALA A 15 5.80 -3.20 -19.41
N PRO A 16 6.21 -3.83 -18.29
CA PRO A 16 5.30 -4.67 -17.53
C PRO A 16 4.10 -3.84 -17.09
N ALA A 17 2.89 -4.35 -17.35
CA ALA A 17 1.67 -3.72 -16.87
C ALA A 17 1.64 -3.77 -15.34
N LEU A 18 1.29 -2.64 -14.71
CA LEU A 18 1.11 -2.58 -13.26
C LEU A 18 -0.15 -3.33 -12.86
N ASP A 19 -0.01 -4.41 -12.09
CA ASP A 19 -1.15 -5.11 -11.49
C ASP A 19 -1.65 -4.34 -10.26
N CYS A 20 -2.63 -3.45 -10.49
CA CYS A 20 -3.28 -2.67 -9.44
C CYS A 20 -4.68 -3.22 -9.14
N ALA A 21 -4.95 -3.55 -7.88
CA ALA A 21 -6.24 -4.06 -7.44
C ALA A 21 -6.92 -3.14 -6.42
N TYR A 22 -8.21 -2.85 -6.63
CA TYR A 22 -9.05 -2.17 -5.63
C TYR A 22 -9.80 -3.21 -4.78
N LYS A 23 -9.63 -3.16 -3.45
CA LYS A 23 -10.18 -4.16 -2.53
C LYS A 23 -10.78 -3.49 -1.29
N LEU A 24 -11.96 -3.95 -0.87
CA LEU A 24 -12.61 -3.50 0.37
C LEU A 24 -11.83 -3.98 1.60
N GLN A 25 -11.54 -3.06 2.52
CA GLN A 25 -10.70 -3.33 3.71
C GLN A 25 -11.45 -3.18 5.04
N LYS A 26 -12.51 -2.36 5.10
CA LYS A 26 -13.37 -2.12 6.26
C LYS A 26 -14.77 -1.73 5.76
N TYR A 27 -15.82 -2.25 6.39
CA TYR A 27 -17.21 -1.93 6.06
C TYR A 27 -18.04 -1.87 7.35
N ALA A 28 -18.83 -0.81 7.52
CA ALA A 28 -19.66 -0.60 8.71
C ALA A 28 -18.89 -0.79 10.04
N GLY A 29 -17.67 -0.26 10.11
CA GLY A 29 -16.80 -0.40 11.29
C GLY A 29 -16.03 -1.72 11.37
N GLN A 30 -16.40 -2.74 10.60
CA GLN A 30 -15.81 -4.08 10.68
C GLN A 30 -14.74 -4.29 9.62
N PRO A 31 -13.56 -4.84 9.96
CA PRO A 31 -12.55 -5.17 8.97
C PRO A 31 -13.07 -6.21 7.96
N ARG A 32 -12.45 -6.24 6.77
CA ARG A 32 -12.75 -7.20 5.71
C ARG A 32 -11.44 -7.77 5.16
N ARG A 33 -11.43 -9.09 4.92
CA ARG A 33 -10.32 -9.83 4.32
C ARG A 33 -10.85 -10.67 3.16
N LYS A 34 -10.09 -10.72 2.06
CA LYS A 34 -10.38 -11.62 0.92
C LYS A 34 -9.63 -12.94 1.16
N HIS A 35 -10.30 -14.08 0.99
CA HIS A 35 -9.77 -15.40 1.35
C HIS A 35 -9.46 -16.31 0.14
N SER A 36 -9.46 -15.79 -1.09
CA SER A 36 -9.03 -16.59 -2.24
C SER A 36 -7.51 -16.83 -2.17
N GLU A 37 -7.08 -18.09 -2.35
CA GLU A 37 -5.66 -18.47 -2.44
C GLU A 37 -4.89 -17.54 -3.39
N GLY A 38 -3.70 -17.11 -2.95
CA GLY A 38 -2.85 -16.16 -3.69
C GLY A 38 -3.32 -14.69 -3.70
N LYS A 39 -4.45 -14.34 -3.06
CA LYS A 39 -4.94 -12.94 -3.01
C LYS A 39 -5.41 -12.50 -1.61
N ALA A 40 -4.92 -13.20 -0.58
CA ALA A 40 -5.16 -12.84 0.82
C ALA A 40 -4.79 -11.38 1.08
N THR A 41 -5.67 -10.64 1.74
CA THR A 41 -5.44 -9.22 2.07
C THR A 41 -5.29 -9.03 3.56
N TRP A 42 -4.40 -8.14 3.97
CA TRP A 42 -4.32 -7.72 5.37
C TRP A 42 -5.56 -6.91 5.76
N PRO A 43 -6.30 -7.24 6.83
CA PRO A 43 -7.51 -6.54 7.20
C PRO A 43 -7.24 -5.10 7.69
N GLY A 44 -8.28 -4.28 7.74
CA GLY A 44 -8.25 -2.96 8.38
C GLY A 44 -7.71 -1.83 7.50
N ARG A 45 -7.92 -0.59 7.97
CA ARG A 45 -7.32 0.61 7.36
C ARG A 45 -5.84 0.64 7.70
N LYS A 46 -4.99 0.93 6.71
CA LYS A 46 -3.54 0.81 6.83
C LYS A 46 -2.86 2.13 6.44
N GLN A 47 -1.71 2.35 7.05
CA GLN A 47 -0.72 3.36 6.67
C GLN A 47 0.56 2.65 6.19
N VAL A 48 1.35 3.33 5.36
CA VAL A 48 2.69 2.89 4.98
C VAL A 48 3.69 3.90 5.49
N PHE A 49 4.71 3.42 6.21
CA PHE A 49 5.79 4.22 6.77
C PHE A 49 7.10 3.84 6.09
N ARG A 50 7.86 4.83 5.61
CA ARG A 50 9.14 4.62 4.96
C ARG A 50 10.30 4.94 5.88
N GLY A 51 11.19 3.96 6.08
CA GLY A 51 12.42 4.13 6.83
C GLY A 51 13.54 4.71 5.97
N PHE A 52 14.42 5.49 6.60
CA PHE A 52 15.64 6.03 6.00
C PHE A 52 16.84 5.76 6.92
N ASP A 53 18.02 5.59 6.34
CA ASP A 53 19.28 5.53 7.09
C ASP A 53 19.82 6.94 7.41
N ALA A 54 21.01 7.00 8.02
CA ALA A 54 21.66 8.25 8.39
C ALA A 54 22.02 9.11 7.16
N GLU A 55 22.22 8.48 6.00
CA GLU A 55 22.54 9.09 4.72
C GLU A 55 21.28 9.43 3.90
N ASN A 56 20.08 9.30 4.49
CA ASN A 56 18.79 9.59 3.87
C ASN A 56 18.44 8.68 2.67
N CYS A 57 19.01 7.48 2.62
CA CYS A 57 18.68 6.42 1.68
C CYS A 57 17.50 5.59 2.20
N MET A 58 16.58 5.20 1.33
CA MET A 58 15.38 4.45 1.70
C MET A 58 15.74 3.01 2.09
N MET A 59 15.37 2.59 3.30
CA MET A 59 15.73 1.25 3.82
C MET A 59 14.62 0.21 3.65
N GLY A 60 13.38 0.63 3.44
CA GLY A 60 12.23 -0.26 3.41
C GLY A 60 10.95 0.44 3.86
N ASP A 61 9.83 -0.23 3.65
CA ASP A 61 8.50 0.25 4.05
C ASP A 61 7.88 -0.69 5.09
N VAL A 62 7.17 -0.12 6.05
CA VAL A 62 6.34 -0.84 7.03
C VAL A 62 4.87 -0.53 6.75
N VAL A 63 4.09 -1.57 6.51
CA VAL A 63 2.64 -1.48 6.41
C VAL A 63 2.06 -1.77 7.79
N ALA A 64 1.33 -0.80 8.34
CA ALA A 64 0.82 -0.83 9.71
C ALA A 64 -0.66 -0.42 9.75
N LEU A 65 -1.35 -0.73 10.85
CA LEU A 65 -2.71 -0.20 11.06
C LEU A 65 -2.65 1.33 11.16
N GLU A 66 -3.62 2.01 10.54
CA GLU A 66 -3.68 3.48 10.61
C GLU A 66 -3.94 3.98 12.04
N GLU A 67 -4.70 3.20 12.81
CA GLU A 67 -5.10 3.49 14.18
C GLU A 67 -4.26 2.64 15.14
N ASN A 68 -3.68 3.26 16.18
CA ASN A 68 -2.98 2.61 17.30
C ASN A 68 -1.75 1.76 16.94
N ASP A 69 -1.10 2.03 15.81
CA ASP A 69 0.07 1.29 15.34
C ASP A 69 1.07 2.20 14.60
N LEU A 70 1.44 3.31 15.26
CA LEU A 70 2.38 4.29 14.71
C LEU A 70 3.78 3.65 14.59
N GLN A 71 4.35 3.70 13.39
CA GLN A 71 5.71 3.21 13.12
C GLN A 71 6.69 4.38 12.93
N SER A 72 7.98 4.11 13.06
CA SER A 72 9.03 5.06 12.71
C SER A 72 9.09 5.30 11.19
N GLY A 73 9.61 6.47 10.80
CA GLY A 73 9.76 6.86 9.41
C GLY A 73 8.62 7.73 8.87
N ASP A 74 8.67 8.01 7.58
CA ASP A 74 7.76 8.97 6.93
C ASP A 74 6.45 8.30 6.51
N PRO A 75 5.27 8.82 6.93
CA PRO A 75 3.99 8.29 6.48
C PRO A 75 3.72 8.70 5.03
N LEU A 76 3.49 7.71 4.16
CA LEU A 76 3.39 7.90 2.71
C LEU A 76 1.96 8.22 2.24
N ILE A 77 0.94 7.64 2.88
CA ILE A 77 -0.46 7.90 2.51
C ILE A 77 -0.90 9.21 3.17
N LYS A 78 -1.25 10.20 2.34
CA LYS A 78 -1.74 11.51 2.77
C LYS A 78 -3.20 11.69 2.37
N PRO A 79 -4.03 12.32 3.21
CA PRO A 79 -5.42 12.61 2.87
C PRO A 79 -5.45 13.65 1.73
N VAL A 80 -6.04 13.27 0.60
CA VAL A 80 -6.27 14.20 -0.53
C VAL A 80 -7.72 14.69 -0.57
N MET A 81 -8.64 13.99 0.09
CA MET A 81 -10.06 14.30 0.17
C MET A 81 -10.63 13.88 1.52
N ILE A 82 -11.48 14.73 2.12
CA ILE A 82 -12.22 14.45 3.35
C ILE A 82 -13.69 14.86 3.12
N ALA A 83 -14.63 13.95 3.37
CA ALA A 83 -16.07 14.19 3.19
C ALA A 83 -16.43 14.81 1.82
N GLY A 84 -15.87 14.24 0.73
CA GLY A 84 -16.11 14.70 -0.63
C GLY A 84 -15.40 16.00 -1.04
N ARG A 85 -14.67 16.64 -0.11
CA ARG A 85 -13.94 17.89 -0.37
C ARG A 85 -12.45 17.63 -0.47
N ARG A 86 -11.82 18.13 -1.52
CA ARG A 86 -10.35 18.11 -1.65
C ARG A 86 -9.74 18.94 -0.51
N VAL A 87 -8.73 18.40 0.15
CA VAL A 87 -8.06 19.05 1.30
C VAL A 87 -6.61 19.43 1.04
N GLN A 88 -6.12 19.16 -0.18
CA GLN A 88 -4.78 19.53 -0.63
C GLN A 88 -4.85 20.21 -1.99
N ASP A 89 -4.04 21.24 -2.16
CA ASP A 89 -3.89 21.91 -3.44
C ASP A 89 -3.31 20.98 -4.50
N LYS A 90 -3.56 21.32 -5.77
CA LYS A 90 -2.93 20.62 -6.89
C LYS A 90 -1.44 20.96 -6.90
N MET A 91 -0.60 19.94 -6.86
CA MET A 91 0.84 20.10 -7.08
C MET A 91 1.08 20.42 -8.56
N SER A 92 1.93 21.42 -8.85
CA SER A 92 2.32 21.73 -10.22
C SER A 92 3.14 20.57 -10.81
N LEU A 93 3.16 20.42 -12.14
CA LEU A 93 4.01 19.40 -12.79
C LEU A 93 5.50 19.59 -12.47
N HIS A 94 5.93 20.84 -12.31
CA HIS A 94 7.30 21.17 -11.90
C HIS A 94 7.61 20.63 -10.50
N ASP A 95 6.70 20.82 -9.55
CA ASP A 95 6.89 20.35 -8.18
C ASP A 95 6.78 18.83 -8.07
N VAL A 96 5.89 18.20 -8.85
CA VAL A 96 5.84 16.73 -8.99
C VAL A 96 7.18 16.21 -9.49
N ARG A 97 7.73 16.78 -10.57
CA ARG A 97 9.05 16.39 -11.11
C ARG A 97 10.15 16.56 -10.08
N LYS A 98 10.20 17.71 -9.39
CA LYS A 98 11.20 17.99 -8.34
C LYS A 98 11.10 16.97 -7.21
N LYS A 99 9.89 16.66 -6.75
CA LYS A 99 9.65 15.65 -5.72
C LYS A 99 10.11 14.26 -6.17
N THR A 100 9.76 13.85 -7.38
CA THR A 100 10.18 12.56 -7.96
C THR A 100 11.69 12.44 -8.03
N LEU A 101 12.39 13.46 -8.53
CA LEU A 101 13.86 13.44 -8.60
C LEU A 101 14.51 13.38 -7.23
N LYS A 102 13.96 14.11 -6.25
CA LYS A 102 14.42 14.03 -4.85
C LYS A 102 14.24 12.61 -4.29
N SER A 103 13.09 11.99 -4.52
CA SER A 103 12.84 10.61 -4.10
C SER A 103 13.75 9.61 -4.81
N TYR A 104 14.05 9.83 -6.10
CA TYR A 104 14.92 8.96 -6.88
C TYR A 104 16.36 8.96 -6.35
N VAL A 105 16.91 10.12 -5.98
CA VAL A 105 18.25 10.24 -5.39
C VAL A 105 18.38 9.47 -4.07
N ASN A 106 17.28 9.31 -3.33
CA ASN A 106 17.25 8.58 -2.07
C ASN A 106 17.00 7.08 -2.24
N LEU A 107 16.81 6.57 -3.46
CA LEU A 107 16.64 5.13 -3.65
C LEU A 107 17.97 4.39 -3.41
N PRO A 108 17.92 3.18 -2.83
CA PRO A 108 19.06 2.27 -2.86
C PRO A 108 19.62 2.15 -4.26
N LYS A 109 20.93 2.26 -4.41
CA LYS A 109 21.61 2.23 -5.72
C LYS A 109 21.21 1.01 -6.55
N MET A 110 21.02 -0.14 -5.91
CA MET A 110 20.58 -1.37 -6.58
C MET A 110 19.18 -1.26 -7.22
N LEU A 111 18.32 -0.37 -6.74
CA LEU A 111 16.98 -0.11 -7.29
C LEU A 111 16.98 0.99 -8.36
N THR A 112 18.16 1.53 -8.72
CA THR A 112 18.29 2.55 -9.77
C THR A 112 18.63 1.97 -11.14
N THR A 113 18.94 0.67 -11.21
CA THR A 113 19.27 -0.07 -12.44
C THR A 113 18.07 -0.87 -12.94
N LEU A 114 18.06 -1.19 -14.24
CA LEU A 114 17.00 -2.00 -14.86
C LEU A 114 17.23 -3.52 -14.73
N ASP A 115 18.44 -3.92 -14.33
CA ASP A 115 18.78 -5.32 -14.06
C ASP A 115 18.05 -5.84 -12.81
N ASN A 116 18.07 -7.16 -12.62
CA ASN A 116 17.32 -7.87 -11.58
C ASN A 116 17.71 -7.39 -10.17
N ALA A 117 17.04 -6.35 -9.70
CA ALA A 117 17.31 -5.72 -8.43
C ALA A 117 16.75 -6.56 -7.28
N SER A 118 17.44 -6.56 -6.14
CA SER A 118 16.92 -7.21 -4.94
C SER A 118 15.57 -6.62 -4.54
N ILE A 119 14.69 -7.46 -3.97
CA ILE A 119 13.35 -7.05 -3.54
C ILE A 119 13.47 -5.94 -2.48
N TYR A 120 12.84 -4.79 -2.73
CA TYR A 120 12.76 -3.72 -1.75
C TYR A 120 11.99 -4.19 -0.51
N PRO A 121 12.55 -4.07 0.71
CA PRO A 121 11.92 -4.63 1.90
C PRO A 121 10.56 -3.98 2.19
N VAL A 122 9.52 -4.81 2.31
CA VAL A 122 8.20 -4.40 2.80
C VAL A 122 7.81 -5.32 3.94
N ARG A 123 7.69 -4.78 5.16
CA ARG A 123 7.30 -5.51 6.36
C ARG A 123 5.87 -5.20 6.75
N ILE A 124 5.13 -6.21 7.20
CA ILE A 124 3.81 -6.05 7.79
C ILE A 124 3.98 -5.95 9.31
N SER A 125 3.33 -4.98 9.95
CA SER A 125 3.38 -4.81 11.41
C SER A 125 2.71 -5.98 12.14
N GLU A 126 3.23 -6.35 13.32
CA GLU A 126 2.64 -7.36 14.20
C GLU A 126 1.16 -7.09 14.55
N ALA A 127 0.76 -5.82 14.67
CA ALA A 127 -0.61 -5.45 15.01
C ALA A 127 -1.64 -5.85 13.93
N ILE A 128 -1.21 -6.08 12.68
CA ILE A 128 -2.06 -6.56 11.58
C ILE A 128 -2.26 -8.07 11.65
N HIS A 129 -1.29 -8.82 12.18
CA HIS A 129 -1.34 -10.29 12.23
C HIS A 129 -2.47 -10.78 13.12
N ARG A 130 -2.61 -10.23 14.33
CA ARG A 130 -3.64 -10.69 15.30
C ARG A 130 -5.08 -10.62 14.76
N PRO A 131 -5.55 -9.51 14.16
CA PRO A 131 -6.88 -9.48 13.52
C PRO A 131 -7.00 -10.42 12.31
N ALA A 132 -5.91 -10.66 11.58
CA ALA A 132 -5.94 -11.59 10.44
C ALA A 132 -6.15 -13.04 10.91
N ASP A 133 -5.44 -13.46 11.95
CA ASP A 133 -5.55 -14.81 12.52
C ASP A 133 -6.94 -15.05 13.15
N GLN A 134 -7.50 -14.04 13.81
CA GLN A 134 -8.87 -14.11 14.35
C GLN A 134 -9.91 -14.33 13.24
N MET A 135 -9.81 -13.58 12.14
CA MET A 135 -10.71 -13.73 10.99
C MET A 135 -10.56 -15.09 10.31
N ASP A 136 -9.33 -15.57 10.19
CA ASP A 136 -9.05 -16.88 9.60
C ASP A 136 -9.63 -18.01 10.49
N THR A 137 -9.59 -17.85 11.83
CA THR A 137 -10.19 -18.81 12.80
C THR A 137 -11.73 -18.82 12.76
N GLU A 138 -12.38 -17.65 12.76
CA GLU A 138 -13.85 -17.54 12.71
C GLU A 138 -14.45 -18.15 11.43
N LEU A 139 -13.74 -18.05 10.31
CA LEU A 139 -14.17 -18.63 9.04
C LEU A 139 -14.09 -20.15 9.01
N LEU A 140 -13.10 -20.75 9.66
CA LEU A 140 -13.02 -22.20 9.80
C LEU A 140 -14.19 -22.72 10.62
N TYR A 141 -14.52 -22.03 11.72
CA TYR A 141 -15.67 -22.39 12.56
C TYR A 141 -17.01 -22.27 11.81
N ASN A 142 -17.21 -21.19 11.05
CA ASN A 142 -18.46 -20.96 10.30
C ASN A 142 -18.60 -21.82 9.03
N LYS A 143 -17.56 -22.53 8.59
CA LYS A 143 -17.62 -23.52 7.49
C LYS A 143 -17.91 -24.94 7.97
N SER A 144 -17.96 -25.19 9.29
CA SER A 144 -18.18 -26.50 9.88
C SER A 144 -19.65 -26.82 10.20
N TYR A 145 -20.60 -26.02 9.70
CA TYR A 145 -22.05 -26.26 9.77
C TYR A 145 -22.67 -26.34 8.38
#